data_AF-A0A2V1IW04-F1
#
_entry.id   AF-A0A2V1IW04-F1
#
_cell.length_a   1.000
_cell.length_b   1.000
_cell.length_c   1.000
_cell.angle_alpha   90.00
_cell.angle_beta   90.00
_cell.angle_gamma   90.00
#
_symmetry.space_group_name_H-M   'P 1'
#
loop_
_entity.id
_entity.type
_entity.pdbx_description
1 polymer ?
#
loop_
_entity_poly.entity_id
_entity_poly.type
_entity_poly.pdbx_seq_one_letter_code
_entity_poly.pdbx_strand_id
1 'polypeptide(L)'
;MCRGVCQRLSRRIYKPHLWQGRTDPYLYKVVSCLYQDGSKVDEVVQPLGLRHYEIVAGNGFYLNGRKYPMYGVTRHQDWWGLGSALTDRKHDFREHK
;
A
#
# COMPACT_ATOMS: atom_id res chain seq x y z
N MET A 1 34.98 4.53 4.26
CA MET A 1 34.18 3.68 5.16
C MET A 1 33.03 4.51 5.72
N CYS A 2 31.80 4.36 5.19
CA CYS A 2 30.62 5.03 5.75
C CYS A 2 30.18 4.29 7.02
N ARG A 3 30.41 4.90 8.19
CA ARG A 3 29.84 4.43 9.46
C ARG A 3 28.42 4.98 9.59
N GLY A 4 27.48 4.40 8.86
CA GLY A 4 26.07 4.78 8.96
C GLY A 4 25.41 4.11 10.16
N VAL A 5 24.88 4.91 11.09
CA VAL A 5 23.99 4.40 12.16
C VAL A 5 22.60 4.21 11.55
N CYS A 6 22.12 2.98 11.48
CA CYS A 6 20.73 2.68 11.11
C CYS A 6 19.81 3.05 12.29
N GLN A 7 19.02 4.11 12.14
CA GLN A 7 18.05 4.52 13.16
C GLN A 7 16.64 4.07 12.78
N ARG A 8 15.97 3.39 13.71
CA ARG A 8 14.56 3.06 13.58
C ARG A 8 13.72 4.21 14.15
N LEU A 9 12.92 4.85 13.30
CA LEU A 9 11.96 5.85 13.73
C LEU A 9 10.61 5.20 14.05
N SER A 10 9.96 5.66 15.12
CA SER A 10 8.59 5.28 15.45
C SER A 10 7.77 6.53 15.75
N ARG A 11 6.56 6.61 15.21
CA ARG A 11 5.62 7.72 15.43
C ARG A 11 4.23 7.18 15.73
N ARG A 12 3.51 7.89 16.60
CA ARG A 12 2.09 7.67 16.86
C ARG A 12 1.27 8.65 16.04
N ILE A 13 0.20 8.17 15.42
CA ILE A 13 -0.81 8.98 14.74
C ILE A 13 -2.07 8.91 15.60
N TYR A 14 -2.48 10.04 16.14
CA TYR A 14 -3.70 10.12 16.94
C TYR A 14 -4.92 10.19 16.01
N LYS A 15 -5.94 9.37 16.29
CA LYS A 15 -7.18 9.28 15.51
C LYS A 15 -6.91 9.16 13.99
N PRO A 16 -6.22 8.10 13.55
CA PRO A 16 -5.87 7.94 12.15
C PRO A 16 -7.12 7.78 11.27
N HIS A 17 -7.06 8.32 10.07
CA HIS A 17 -7.98 8.00 9.00
C HIS A 17 -7.63 6.60 8.49
N LEU A 18 -8.54 5.65 8.69
CA LEU A 18 -8.30 4.26 8.32
C LEU A 18 -8.58 4.03 6.83
N TRP A 19 -7.73 3.22 6.20
CA TRP A 19 -8.05 2.63 4.90
C TRP A 19 -9.19 1.62 5.09
N GLN A 20 -10.33 1.87 4.46
CA GLN A 20 -11.55 1.06 4.53
C GLN A 20 -11.93 0.55 3.13
N GLY A 21 -11.06 -0.24 2.51
CA GLY A 21 -11.43 -0.97 1.30
C GLY A 21 -11.90 -0.07 0.16
N ARG A 22 -12.93 -0.52 -0.55
CA ARG A 22 -13.54 0.25 -1.65
C ARG A 22 -14.34 1.46 -1.17
N THR A 23 -14.84 1.43 0.07
CA THR A 23 -15.69 2.49 0.60
C THR A 23 -14.91 3.75 0.95
N ASP A 24 -13.65 3.58 1.39
CA ASP A 24 -12.76 4.70 1.69
C ASP A 24 -11.28 4.27 1.59
N PRO A 25 -10.70 4.25 0.37
CA PRO A 25 -9.33 3.78 0.14
C PRO A 25 -8.27 4.83 0.54
N TYR A 26 -8.39 5.46 1.70
CA TYR A 26 -7.51 6.54 2.15
C TYR A 26 -6.05 6.09 2.32
N LEU A 27 -5.11 6.87 1.77
CA LEU A 27 -3.67 6.62 1.86
C LEU A 27 -2.94 7.86 2.36
N TYR A 28 -2.17 7.69 3.42
CA TYR A 28 -1.13 8.64 3.80
C TYR A 28 0.07 8.52 2.85
N LYS A 29 0.98 9.49 2.94
CA LYS A 29 2.29 9.45 2.29
C LYS A 29 3.39 9.45 3.35
N VAL A 30 4.28 8.48 3.28
CA VAL A 30 5.52 8.44 4.06
C VAL A 30 6.64 8.95 3.16
N VAL A 31 7.31 10.02 3.60
CA VAL A 31 8.45 10.63 2.90
C VAL A 31 9.69 10.39 3.74
N SER A 32 10.62 9.60 3.23
CA SER A 32 11.91 9.31 3.86
C SER A 32 12.99 10.12 3.15
N CYS A 33 13.64 11.03 3.87
CA CYS A 33 14.65 11.93 3.32
C CYS A 33 16.02 11.62 3.93
N LEU A 34 17.06 11.59 3.09
CA LEU A 34 18.44 11.61 3.53
C LEU A 34 18.98 13.03 3.47
N TYR A 35 19.62 13.49 4.55
CA TYR A 35 20.25 14.80 4.61
C TYR A 35 21.75 14.66 4.82
N GLN A 36 22.52 15.50 4.13
CA GLN A 36 23.96 15.67 4.30
C GLN A 36 24.25 17.16 4.36
N ASP A 37 24.99 17.60 5.39
CA ASP A 37 25.38 19.00 5.58
C ASP A 37 24.21 20.00 5.46
N GLY A 38 23.06 19.62 6.04
CA GLY A 38 21.83 20.42 6.01
C GLY A 38 21.04 20.38 4.71
N SER A 39 21.56 19.74 3.66
CA SER A 39 20.92 19.62 2.35
C SER A 39 20.28 18.23 2.15
N LYS A 40 19.09 18.18 1.55
CA LYS A 40 18.43 16.91 1.19
C LYS A 40 19.15 16.31 -0.02
N VAL A 41 19.69 15.11 0.13
CA VAL A 41 20.45 14.41 -0.92
C VAL A 41 19.69 13.26 -1.56
N ASP A 42 18.69 12.70 -0.87
CA ASP A 42 17.85 11.63 -1.40
C ASP A 42 16.44 11.67 -0.79
N GLU A 43 15.46 11.13 -1.50
CA GLU A 43 14.07 11.03 -1.08
C GLU A 43 13.40 9.76 -1.61
N VAL A 44 12.74 9.02 -0.72
CA VAL A 44 11.87 7.91 -1.08
C VAL A 44 10.47 8.16 -0.53
N VAL A 45 9.48 8.07 -1.41
CA VAL A 45 8.06 8.27 -1.10
C VAL A 45 7.31 6.96 -1.21
N GLN A 46 6.55 6.59 -0.17
CA GLN A 46 5.71 5.38 -0.16
C GLN A 46 4.30 5.69 0.35
N PRO A 47 3.24 5.13 -0.26
CA PRO A 47 1.88 5.23 0.28
C PRO A 47 1.71 4.36 1.53
N LEU A 48 0.86 4.79 2.47
CA LEU A 48 0.55 4.07 3.70
C LEU A 48 -0.96 4.04 3.97
N GLY A 49 -1.57 2.86 3.86
CA GLY A 49 -2.94 2.59 4.29
C GLY A 49 -2.97 1.95 5.68
N LEU A 50 -3.47 2.68 6.68
CA LEU A 50 -3.62 2.17 8.05
C LEU A 50 -4.92 1.39 8.16
N ARG A 51 -4.82 0.09 8.47
CA ARG A 51 -5.98 -0.78 8.71
C ARG A 51 -5.59 -1.92 9.63
N HIS A 52 -6.57 -2.46 10.33
CA HIS A 52 -6.48 -3.79 10.95
C HIS A 52 -7.51 -4.71 10.31
N TYR A 53 -7.22 -6.00 10.29
CA TYR A 53 -8.12 -7.00 9.75
C TYR A 53 -8.06 -8.27 10.58
N GLU A 54 -9.15 -9.03 10.54
CA GLU A 54 -9.30 -10.28 11.27
C GLU A 54 -9.99 -11.31 10.38
N ILE A 55 -9.56 -12.57 10.48
CA ILE A 55 -10.22 -13.70 9.83
C ILE A 55 -10.69 -14.62 10.94
N VAL A 56 -12.00 -14.71 11.09
CA VAL A 56 -12.63 -15.47 12.17
C VAL A 56 -13.20 -16.76 11.59
N ALA A 57 -12.76 -17.90 12.13
CA ALA A 57 -13.24 -19.21 11.70
C ALA A 57 -14.77 -19.28 11.77
N GLY A 58 -15.42 -19.78 10.71
CA GLY A 58 -16.88 -19.82 10.58
C GLY A 58 -17.58 -18.46 10.32
N ASN A 59 -16.91 -17.33 10.59
CA ASN A 59 -17.51 -15.99 10.52
C ASN A 59 -16.98 -15.10 9.38
N GLY A 60 -15.83 -15.46 8.80
CA GLY A 60 -15.26 -14.82 7.63
C GLY A 60 -14.32 -13.65 7.95
N PHE A 61 -14.19 -12.72 7.00
CA PHE A 61 -13.22 -11.62 7.04
C PHE A 61 -13.84 -10.34 7.60
N TYR A 62 -13.07 -9.63 8.42
CA TYR A 62 -13.40 -8.34 9.02
C TYR A 62 -12.33 -7.30 8.68
N LEU A 63 -12.76 -6.10 8.30
CA LEU A 63 -11.90 -4.95 8.04
C LEU A 63 -12.27 -3.82 9.00
N ASN A 64 -11.32 -3.39 9.82
CA ASN A 64 -11.51 -2.39 10.87
C ASN A 64 -12.72 -2.69 11.78
N GLY A 65 -12.86 -3.95 12.21
CA GLY A 65 -13.94 -4.42 13.08
C GLY A 65 -15.30 -4.62 12.41
N ARG A 66 -15.42 -4.38 11.10
CA ARG A 66 -16.67 -4.56 10.35
C ARG A 66 -16.59 -5.77 9.42
N LYS A 67 -17.64 -6.60 9.37
CA LYS A 67 -17.72 -7.74 8.46
C LYS A 67 -17.55 -7.26 7.03
N TYR A 68 -16.60 -7.82 6.31
CA TYR A 68 -16.23 -7.38 4.97
C TYR A 68 -16.11 -8.60 4.04
N PRO A 69 -17.22 -9.06 3.44
CA PRO A 69 -17.23 -10.20 2.53
C PRO A 69 -16.30 -9.99 1.33
N MET A 70 -15.40 -10.95 1.09
CA MET A 70 -14.42 -10.87 0.00
C MET A 70 -14.95 -11.57 -1.26
N TYR A 71 -15.65 -10.82 -2.11
CA TYR A 71 -16.03 -11.27 -3.46
C TYR A 71 -14.94 -10.88 -4.45
N GLY A 72 -14.02 -11.81 -4.72
CA GLY A 72 -12.84 -11.58 -5.54
C GLY A 72 -12.84 -12.35 -6.86
N VAL A 73 -11.85 -12.02 -7.69
CA VAL A 73 -11.48 -12.77 -8.90
C VAL A 73 -9.97 -12.99 -8.90
N THR A 74 -9.49 -13.96 -9.67
CA THR A 74 -8.06 -14.12 -9.96
C THR A 74 -7.69 -13.32 -11.21
N ARG A 75 -6.44 -12.86 -11.30
CA ARG A 75 -5.91 -12.15 -12.48
C ARG A 75 -4.49 -12.64 -12.75
N HIS A 76 -4.28 -13.29 -13.89
CA HIS A 76 -2.95 -13.66 -14.35
C HIS A 76 -2.21 -12.43 -14.89
N GLN A 77 -0.88 -12.43 -14.83
CA GLN A 77 -0.07 -11.25 -15.18
C GLN A 77 0.45 -11.22 -16.62
N ASP A 78 -0.13 -12.04 -17.50
CA ASP A 78 0.24 -12.15 -18.90
C ASP A 78 -0.93 -11.82 -19.83
N TRP A 79 -0.58 -11.38 -21.03
CA TRP A 79 -1.54 -11.13 -22.11
C TRP A 79 -1.12 -11.93 -23.35
N TRP A 80 -2.12 -12.35 -24.14
CA TRP A 80 -1.89 -13.04 -25.40
C TRP A 80 -0.94 -12.26 -26.31
N GLY A 81 0.06 -12.95 -26.87
CA GLY A 81 1.09 -12.36 -27.75
C GLY A 81 2.18 -11.55 -27.05
N LEU A 82 2.03 -11.24 -25.75
CA LEU A 82 3.01 -10.47 -24.98
C LEU A 82 3.66 -11.28 -23.85
N GLY A 83 3.04 -12.39 -23.44
CA GLY A 83 3.41 -13.05 -22.20
C GLY A 83 3.32 -12.07 -21.03
N SER A 84 4.27 -12.12 -20.11
CA SER A 84 4.32 -11.23 -18.93
C SER A 84 4.96 -9.85 -19.18
N ALA A 85 5.36 -9.53 -20.41
CA ALA A 85 5.98 -8.25 -20.76
C ALA A 85 4.94 -7.12 -20.92
N LEU A 86 4.21 -6.83 -19.84
CA LEU A 86 3.16 -5.83 -19.81
C LEU A 86 3.73 -4.43 -19.56
N THR A 87 3.03 -3.43 -20.10
CA THR A 87 3.25 -2.01 -19.85
C THR A 87 2.31 -1.54 -18.74
N ASP A 88 2.65 -0.49 -17.99
CA ASP A 88 1.81 0.05 -16.90
C ASP A 88 0.34 0.25 -17.29
N ARG A 89 0.08 0.75 -18.51
CA ARG A 89 -1.28 0.94 -19.04
C ARG A 89 -2.12 -0.36 -19.06
N LYS A 90 -1.50 -1.52 -19.27
CA LYS A 90 -2.17 -2.84 -19.30
C LYS A 90 -2.53 -3.37 -17.90
N HIS A 91 -2.12 -2.65 -16.86
CA HIS A 91 -2.54 -2.91 -15.48
C HIS A 91 -3.68 -1.98 -15.03
N ASP A 92 -4.05 -0.97 -15.82
CA ASP A 92 -5.18 -0.09 -15.49
C ASP A 92 -6.51 -0.71 -15.92
N PHE A 93 -7.38 -0.97 -14.94
CA PHE A 93 -8.69 -1.57 -15.14
C PHE A 93 -9.75 -0.58 -15.65
N ARG A 94 -9.41 0.71 -15.78
CA ARG A 94 -10.36 1.76 -16.21
C ARG A 94 -10.54 1.87 -17.72
N GLU A 95 -9.66 1.30 -18.54
CA GLU A 95 -9.72 1.46 -20.01
C GLU A 95 -10.66 0.50 -20.74
N HIS A 96 -11.19 -0.55 -20.09
CA HIS A 96 -12.10 -1.52 -20.72
C HIS A 96 -13.58 -1.26 -20.44
N LYS A 97 -13.94 -0.01 -20.12
CA LYS A 97 -15.32 0.46 -19.99
C LYS A 97 -15.66 1.47 -21.07
#